data_AF-A0A5N3PE15-F1
#
_entry.id   AF-A0A5N3PE15-F1
#
_cell.length_a   1.000
_cell.length_b   1.000
_cell.length_c   1.000
_cell.angle_alpha   90.00
_cell.angle_beta   90.00
_cell.angle_gamma   90.00
#
_symmetry.space_group_name_H-M   'P 1'
#
loop_
_entity.id
_entity.type
_entity.pdbx_description
1 polymer ?
#
loop_
_entity_poly.entity_id
_entity_poly.type
_entity_poly.pdbx_seq_one_letter_code
_entity_poly.pdbx_strand_id
1 'polypeptide(L)'
;MTSKLVEYPELFFCLAGPIGVDLDETAEAIEQKLKLFGYDVENIHITKLIPLLDNKLARKFDTLFDRYDTLITRSNELRREYGDNSIMAMLSILKIREYRYRKHQDSDKALHKTAYIIRQLKRPEEIKLFREIYGKQVFQISIYSDHLVRKERLAGQMREYDSVSTRSSDFDEQASKLLARDEHESAVTSGQRIRDVFPLGDVFIDGSNKKTIDSTIERFIKIIFGYNFCSPSREEYGMYLAKSASLRSTDLSRQVGAAIFDPKGEVKVLGCNEVPSPSGGTYWEDDPGDSREFNVGYDTNEEFKHRLLSDLLRKFSETNIINDAYKNLKSRELIKKIKEDHKIDLEKNLLLMDLIEYGRIIHAEMNAITDAARKGISLQGTNLYCTTFPCHLCAKHIISSGISKVVYIEPYPKSYAVDLYKDEIIIDEIGLTAATRKAKWFGSNHLSESHLIDTGTCSRRLNGKMSMGRHRLGTTRCRDQSSKSRLRFIHKSRRIILPF
;
A
#
# COMPACT_ATOMS: atom_id res chain seq x y z
N MET A 1 -11.48 4.63 -32.51
CA MET A 1 -11.79 5.92 -31.86
C MET A 1 -10.47 6.57 -31.52
N THR A 2 -10.14 7.72 -32.13
CA THR A 2 -8.94 8.49 -31.78
C THR A 2 -9.08 9.01 -30.36
N SER A 3 -8.28 8.53 -29.41
CA SER A 3 -8.29 9.05 -28.04
C SER A 3 -7.94 10.54 -28.10
N LYS A 4 -8.87 11.38 -27.63
CA LYS A 4 -8.68 12.83 -27.60
C LYS A 4 -7.75 13.11 -26.43
N LEU A 5 -6.47 13.38 -26.71
CA LEU A 5 -5.52 13.75 -25.66
C LEU A 5 -6.01 15.03 -24.97
N VAL A 6 -6.25 14.95 -23.66
CA VAL A 6 -6.63 16.12 -22.85
C VAL A 6 -5.35 16.82 -22.43
N GLU A 7 -5.10 18.02 -22.95
CA GLU A 7 -4.01 18.85 -22.46
C GLU A 7 -4.39 19.42 -21.09
N TYR A 8 -3.51 19.22 -20.11
CA TYR A 8 -3.67 19.71 -18.73
C TYR A 8 -4.97 19.26 -18.05
N PRO A 9 -5.17 17.93 -17.92
CA PRO A 9 -6.37 17.37 -17.30
C PRO A 9 -6.48 17.77 -15.83
N GLU A 10 -7.66 17.55 -15.25
CA GLU A 10 -7.79 17.54 -13.80
C GLU A 10 -6.95 16.41 -13.21
N LEU A 11 -6.36 16.65 -12.04
CA LEU A 11 -5.58 15.64 -11.32
C LEU A 11 -6.20 15.42 -9.94
N PHE A 12 -6.32 14.18 -9.50
CA PHE A 12 -6.93 13.84 -8.22
C PHE A 12 -5.90 13.10 -7.37
N PHE A 13 -5.46 13.72 -6.27
CA PHE A 13 -4.50 13.17 -5.32
C PHE A 13 -5.25 12.72 -4.07
N CYS A 14 -5.48 11.42 -3.92
CA CYS A 14 -6.19 10.83 -2.81
C CYS A 14 -5.21 10.39 -1.71
N LEU A 15 -5.26 11.01 -0.53
CA LEU A 15 -4.37 10.67 0.57
C LEU A 15 -4.96 9.54 1.41
N ALA A 16 -4.16 8.52 1.69
CA ALA A 16 -4.48 7.43 2.61
C ALA A 16 -3.37 7.31 3.66
N GLY A 17 -3.74 7.31 4.94
CA GLY A 17 -2.76 7.14 6.01
C GLY A 17 -3.44 6.86 7.36
N PRO A 18 -2.77 6.15 8.28
CA PRO A 18 -3.30 5.96 9.62
C PRO A 18 -3.32 7.28 10.41
N ILE A 19 -4.14 7.33 11.46
CA ILE A 19 -4.11 8.43 12.44
C ILE A 19 -2.69 8.58 13.00
N GLY A 20 -2.29 9.83 13.22
CA GLY A 20 -0.96 10.19 13.72
C GLY A 20 0.08 10.43 12.62
N VAL A 21 -0.27 10.29 11.34
CA VAL A 21 0.58 10.68 10.20
C VAL A 21 0.29 12.13 9.80
N ASP A 22 1.33 12.86 9.37
CA ASP A 22 1.20 14.25 8.91
C ASP A 22 0.72 14.33 7.45
N LEU A 23 -0.60 14.21 7.30
CA LEU A 23 -1.27 14.36 6.01
C LEU A 23 -1.34 15.82 5.54
N ASP A 24 -1.27 16.77 6.47
CA ASP A 24 -1.36 18.19 6.15
C ASP A 24 -0.04 18.66 5.50
N GLU A 25 1.10 18.26 6.06
CA GLU A 25 2.41 18.52 5.46
C GLU A 25 2.54 17.86 4.07
N THR A 26 1.99 16.66 3.89
CA THR A 26 1.97 15.99 2.58
C THR A 26 1.10 16.75 1.58
N ALA A 27 -0.10 17.21 1.98
CA ALA A 27 -0.98 17.99 1.13
C ALA A 27 -0.34 19.33 0.72
N GLU A 28 0.31 20.02 1.66
CA GLU A 28 1.04 21.26 1.40
C GLU A 28 2.19 21.05 0.41
N ALA A 29 2.97 19.97 0.58
CA ALA A 29 4.06 19.63 -0.34
C ALA A 29 3.53 19.41 -1.77
N ILE A 30 2.44 18.65 -1.92
CA ILE A 30 1.79 18.41 -3.23
C ILE A 30 1.34 19.73 -3.84
N GLU A 31 0.64 20.56 -3.07
CA GLU A 31 0.14 21.86 -3.51
C GLU A 31 1.26 22.76 -4.02
N GLN A 32 2.34 22.89 -3.24
CA GLN A 32 3.49 23.71 -3.60
C GLN A 32 4.14 23.24 -4.91
N LYS A 33 4.36 21.92 -5.07
CA LYS A 33 4.98 21.39 -6.30
C LYS A 33 4.06 21.55 -7.51
N LEU A 34 2.76 21.30 -7.37
CA LEU A 34 1.78 21.47 -8.46
C LEU A 34 1.67 22.92 -8.95
N LYS A 35 1.72 23.90 -8.03
CA LYS A 35 1.75 25.32 -8.39
C LYS A 35 2.94 25.69 -9.28
N LEU A 36 4.10 25.04 -9.10
CA LEU A 36 5.28 25.26 -9.99
C LEU A 36 5.02 24.82 -11.43
N PHE A 37 4.14 23.83 -11.63
CA PHE A 37 3.67 23.38 -12.94
C PHE A 37 2.45 24.16 -13.45
N GLY A 38 1.96 25.14 -12.67
CA GLY A 38 0.88 26.04 -13.04
C GLY A 38 -0.52 25.45 -12.82
N TYR A 39 -0.66 24.52 -11.89
CA TYR A 39 -1.95 23.98 -11.47
C TYR A 39 -2.54 24.79 -10.31
N ASP A 40 -3.83 25.10 -10.42
CA ASP A 40 -4.65 25.52 -9.29
C ASP A 40 -4.99 24.30 -8.44
N VAL A 41 -4.98 24.44 -7.11
CA VAL A 41 -5.16 23.31 -6.20
C VAL A 41 -6.31 23.59 -5.25
N GLU A 42 -7.22 22.63 -5.11
CA GLU A 42 -8.30 22.64 -4.11
C GLU A 42 -8.10 21.48 -3.12
N ASN A 43 -8.03 21.82 -1.84
CA ASN A 43 -7.91 20.86 -0.75
C ASN A 43 -9.30 20.47 -0.21
N ILE A 44 -9.67 19.20 -0.33
CA ILE A 44 -10.95 18.65 0.13
C ILE A 44 -10.70 17.77 1.34
N HIS A 45 -11.07 18.27 2.51
CA HIS A 45 -10.96 17.54 3.77
C HIS A 45 -12.30 16.87 4.11
N ILE A 46 -12.42 15.58 3.82
CA ILE A 46 -13.66 14.78 3.97
C ILE A 46 -14.25 14.90 5.38
N THR A 47 -13.42 14.77 6.41
CA THR A 47 -13.86 14.83 7.80
C THR A 47 -14.49 16.17 8.17
N LYS A 48 -14.13 17.27 7.49
CA LYS A 48 -14.77 18.59 7.66
C LYS A 48 -16.14 18.67 6.97
N LEU A 49 -16.45 17.75 6.05
CA LEU A 49 -17.75 17.69 5.37
C LEU A 49 -18.80 16.94 6.19
N ILE A 50 -18.40 16.01 7.07
CA ILE A 50 -19.33 15.20 7.89
C ILE A 50 -20.28 16.07 8.72
N PRO A 51 -19.82 17.09 9.47
CA PRO A 51 -20.72 17.93 10.28
C PRO A 51 -21.70 18.77 9.44
N LEU A 52 -21.44 18.97 8.14
CA LEU A 52 -22.34 19.71 7.26
C LEU A 52 -23.56 18.89 6.83
N LEU A 53 -23.45 17.56 6.92
CA LEU A 53 -24.52 16.63 6.55
C LEU A 53 -25.39 16.24 7.74
N ASP A 54 -24.87 16.41 8.95
CA ASP A 54 -25.56 16.05 10.18
C ASP A 54 -25.56 17.19 11.19
N ASN A 55 -26.69 17.90 11.24
CA ASN A 55 -26.93 18.97 12.19
C ASN A 55 -26.92 18.51 13.66
N LYS A 56 -26.93 17.19 13.93
CA LYS A 56 -26.85 16.63 15.28
C LYS A 56 -25.42 16.50 15.79
N LEU A 57 -24.41 16.61 14.94
CA LEU A 57 -23.03 16.52 15.38
C LEU A 57 -22.64 17.77 16.18
N ALA A 58 -22.02 17.57 17.35
CA ALA A 58 -21.51 18.67 18.15
C ALA A 58 -20.50 19.49 17.34
N ARG A 59 -20.65 20.83 17.34
CA ARG A 59 -19.73 21.74 16.64
C ARG A 59 -18.42 21.96 17.39
N LYS A 60 -18.36 21.55 18.66
CA LYS A 60 -17.18 21.60 19.53
C LYS A 60 -17.09 20.29 20.31
N PHE A 61 -15.87 19.82 20.53
CA PHE A 61 -15.56 18.61 21.26
C PHE A 61 -14.64 18.97 22.42
N ASP A 62 -14.89 18.38 23.59
CA ASP A 62 -14.14 18.66 24.82
C ASP A 62 -12.74 18.05 24.81
N THR A 63 -12.58 16.90 24.14
CA THR A 63 -11.29 16.25 23.94
C THR A 63 -11.05 15.90 22.47
N LEU A 64 -9.77 15.76 22.11
CA LEU A 64 -9.37 15.31 20.79
C LEU A 64 -9.75 13.83 20.58
N PHE A 65 -9.72 13.04 21.64
CA PHE A 65 -10.20 11.66 21.61
C PHE A 65 -11.67 11.59 21.20
N ASP A 66 -12.55 12.32 21.89
CA ASP A 66 -14.00 12.32 21.63
C ASP A 66 -14.29 12.84 20.22
N ARG A 67 -13.51 13.83 19.76
CA ARG A 67 -13.60 14.32 18.39
C ARG A 67 -13.36 13.21 17.37
N TYR A 68 -12.22 12.50 17.46
CA TYR A 68 -11.91 11.42 16.51
C TYR A 68 -12.91 10.28 16.63
N ASP A 69 -13.24 9.86 17.85
CA ASP A 69 -14.15 8.74 18.12
C ASP A 69 -15.55 9.00 17.55
N THR A 70 -16.08 10.21 17.78
CA THR A 70 -17.39 10.62 17.25
C THR A 70 -17.39 10.64 15.73
N LEU A 71 -16.35 11.20 15.10
CA LEU A 71 -16.26 11.29 13.64
C LEU A 71 -16.12 9.92 12.98
N ILE A 72 -15.34 9.01 13.57
CA ILE A 72 -15.21 7.61 13.11
C ILE A 72 -16.58 6.92 13.23
N THR A 73 -17.22 7.02 14.40
CA THR A 73 -18.52 6.40 14.66
C THR A 73 -19.56 6.91 13.67
N ARG A 74 -19.65 8.23 13.45
CA ARG A 74 -20.61 8.80 12.50
C ARG A 74 -20.32 8.39 11.06
N SER A 75 -19.05 8.31 10.67
CA SER A 75 -18.69 7.82 9.34
C SER A 75 -19.17 6.38 9.12
N ASN A 76 -19.02 5.53 10.14
CA ASN A 76 -19.49 4.15 10.12
C ASN A 76 -21.02 4.05 10.10
N GLU A 77 -21.72 4.97 10.77
CA GLU A 77 -23.19 5.08 10.71
C GLU A 77 -23.68 5.51 9.35
N LEU A 78 -23.10 6.55 8.75
CA LEU A 78 -23.46 7.00 7.41
C LEU A 78 -23.32 5.87 6.38
N ARG A 79 -22.23 5.11 6.45
CA ARG A 79 -22.07 3.91 5.59
C ARG A 79 -23.20 2.89 5.78
N ARG A 80 -23.69 2.68 7.03
CA ARG A 80 -24.80 1.77 7.32
C ARG A 80 -26.15 2.32 6.86
N GLU A 81 -26.42 3.60 7.17
CA GLU A 81 -27.68 4.29 6.82
C GLU A 81 -27.92 4.27 5.31
N TYR A 82 -26.87 4.51 4.51
CA TYR A 82 -26.95 4.54 3.06
C TYR A 82 -26.64 3.19 2.39
N GLY A 83 -26.15 2.20 3.14
CA GLY A 83 -25.78 0.89 2.61
C GLY A 83 -24.59 0.93 1.63
N ASP A 84 -23.75 1.97 1.69
CA ASP A 84 -22.64 2.16 0.75
C ASP A 84 -21.34 2.55 1.47
N ASN A 85 -20.31 1.73 1.33
CA ASN A 85 -19.00 1.94 1.95
C ASN A 85 -18.16 3.04 1.27
N SER A 86 -18.53 3.46 0.06
CA SER A 86 -17.87 4.51 -0.73
C SER A 86 -18.44 5.92 -0.49
N ILE A 87 -19.44 6.06 0.39
CA ILE A 87 -20.15 7.33 0.65
C ILE A 87 -19.21 8.52 0.92
N MET A 88 -18.10 8.29 1.62
CA MET A 88 -17.10 9.33 1.91
C MET A 88 -16.41 9.87 0.63
N ALA A 89 -16.16 8.99 -0.35
CA ALA A 89 -15.68 9.40 -1.67
C ALA A 89 -16.76 10.18 -2.43
N MET A 90 -18.03 9.77 -2.36
CA MET A 90 -19.14 10.52 -2.99
C MET A 90 -19.25 11.94 -2.45
N LEU A 91 -19.12 12.14 -1.14
CA LEU A 91 -19.12 13.47 -0.53
C LEU A 91 -17.99 14.36 -1.07
N SER A 92 -16.82 13.78 -1.28
CA SER A 92 -15.69 14.48 -1.89
C SER A 92 -15.98 14.87 -3.34
N ILE A 93 -16.62 13.98 -4.10
CA ILE A 93 -17.03 14.23 -5.49
C ILE A 93 -18.10 15.32 -5.58
N LEU A 94 -19.06 15.34 -4.65
CA LEU A 94 -20.03 16.44 -4.55
C LEU A 94 -19.33 17.78 -4.30
N LYS A 95 -18.29 17.79 -3.46
CA LYS A 95 -17.49 18.99 -3.22
C LYS A 95 -16.70 19.43 -4.46
N ILE A 96 -16.18 18.48 -5.25
CA ILE A 96 -15.56 18.76 -6.55
C ILE A 96 -16.56 19.40 -7.52
N ARG A 97 -17.78 18.84 -7.63
CA ARG A 97 -18.86 19.38 -8.47
C ARG A 97 -19.26 20.79 -8.06
N GLU A 98 -19.38 21.06 -6.75
CA GLU A 98 -19.64 22.39 -6.21
C GLU A 98 -18.52 23.38 -6.60
N TYR A 99 -17.25 22.95 -6.50
CA TYR A 99 -16.10 23.77 -6.90
C TYR A 99 -16.12 24.10 -8.41
N ARG A 100 -16.43 23.10 -9.27
CA ARG A 100 -16.60 23.29 -10.72
C ARG A 100 -17.69 24.31 -11.03
N TYR A 101 -18.85 24.15 -10.38
CA TYR A 101 -19.97 25.08 -10.53
C TYR A 101 -19.59 26.52 -10.12
N ARG A 102 -18.87 26.71 -9.01
CA ARG A 102 -18.41 28.03 -8.58
C ARG A 102 -17.47 28.70 -9.59
N LYS A 103 -16.68 27.93 -10.34
CA LYS A 103 -15.69 28.45 -11.31
C LYS A 103 -16.23 28.64 -12.72
N HIS A 104 -17.14 27.77 -13.18
CA HIS A 104 -17.61 27.75 -14.57
C HIS A 104 -19.14 27.71 -14.73
N GLN A 105 -19.90 27.82 -13.63
CA GLN A 105 -21.36 27.70 -13.60
C GLN A 105 -21.88 26.37 -14.19
N ASP A 106 -21.01 25.36 -14.28
CA ASP A 106 -21.31 24.03 -14.77
C ASP A 106 -20.58 23.03 -13.88
N SER A 107 -21.33 22.10 -13.30
CA SER A 107 -20.80 21.10 -12.36
C SER A 107 -20.20 19.87 -13.05
N ASP A 108 -20.57 19.64 -14.32
CA ASP A 108 -20.14 18.48 -15.13
C ASP A 108 -18.93 18.82 -16.01
N LYS A 109 -18.61 20.10 -16.17
CA LYS A 109 -17.45 20.57 -16.92
C LYS A 109 -16.15 20.48 -16.11
N ALA A 110 -15.23 19.63 -16.56
CA ALA A 110 -13.88 19.53 -16.01
C ALA A 110 -13.09 20.84 -16.13
N LEU A 111 -12.30 21.17 -15.12
CA LEU A 111 -11.46 22.37 -15.07
C LEU A 111 -10.07 22.13 -15.66
N HIS A 112 -9.59 23.09 -16.45
CA HIS A 112 -8.24 23.03 -17.01
C HIS A 112 -7.19 23.42 -15.96
N LYS A 113 -6.10 22.66 -15.85
CA LYS A 113 -5.01 22.89 -14.85
C LYS A 113 -5.51 22.99 -13.41
N THR A 114 -6.44 22.13 -13.02
CA THR A 114 -6.89 22.04 -11.63
C THR A 114 -6.52 20.70 -11.04
N ALA A 115 -6.05 20.70 -9.80
CA ALA A 115 -5.80 19.50 -9.03
C ALA A 115 -6.62 19.53 -7.75
N TYR A 116 -7.11 18.37 -7.35
CA TYR A 116 -7.85 18.16 -6.12
C TYR A 116 -7.01 17.28 -5.21
N ILE A 117 -6.84 17.68 -3.96
CA ILE A 117 -6.22 16.86 -2.93
C ILE A 117 -7.33 16.40 -1.98
N ILE A 118 -7.55 15.09 -1.88
CA ILE A 118 -8.62 14.48 -1.11
C ILE A 118 -8.01 13.89 0.17
N ARG A 119 -8.31 14.52 1.31
CA ARG A 119 -7.83 14.14 2.66
C ARG A 119 -9.03 13.68 3.50
N GLN A 120 -9.22 12.40 3.79
CA GLN A 120 -8.39 11.25 3.48
C GLN A 120 -9.31 10.07 3.17
N LEU A 121 -8.83 9.12 2.37
CA LEU A 121 -9.52 7.86 2.15
C LEU A 121 -9.12 6.85 3.24
N LYS A 122 -10.09 6.03 3.66
CA LYS A 122 -9.98 5.07 4.75
C LYS A 122 -10.40 3.65 4.33
N ARG A 123 -10.94 3.48 3.12
CA ARG A 123 -11.44 2.19 2.63
C ARG A 123 -11.17 1.93 1.13
N PRO A 124 -10.99 0.65 0.71
CA PRO A 124 -10.80 0.29 -0.69
C PRO A 124 -11.93 0.75 -1.62
N GLU A 125 -13.18 0.71 -1.15
CA GLU A 125 -14.34 1.09 -1.95
C GLU A 125 -14.30 2.57 -2.34
N GLU A 126 -13.70 3.42 -1.51
CA GLU A 126 -13.58 4.86 -1.74
C GLU A 126 -12.62 5.16 -2.89
N ILE A 127 -11.40 4.57 -2.90
CA ILE A 127 -10.45 4.77 -4.01
C ILE A 127 -10.93 4.09 -5.30
N LYS A 128 -11.60 2.94 -5.17
CA LYS A 128 -12.19 2.23 -6.31
C LYS A 128 -13.19 3.12 -7.04
N LEU A 129 -14.10 3.78 -6.30
CA LEU A 129 -15.06 4.71 -6.89
C LEU A 129 -14.38 5.88 -7.62
N PHE A 130 -13.34 6.47 -7.02
CA PHE A 130 -12.58 7.54 -7.69
C PHE A 130 -11.96 7.06 -9.01
N ARG A 131 -11.34 5.88 -9.02
CA ARG A 131 -10.73 5.28 -10.21
C ARG A 131 -11.78 4.91 -11.28
N GLU A 132 -12.97 4.46 -10.89
CA GLU A 132 -14.08 4.18 -11.80
C GLU A 132 -14.59 5.47 -12.48
N ILE A 133 -14.62 6.60 -11.77
CA ILE A 133 -15.16 7.87 -12.28
C ILE A 133 -14.13 8.66 -13.09
N TYR A 134 -12.90 8.78 -12.60
CA TYR A 134 -11.88 9.68 -13.17
C TYR A 134 -10.73 8.94 -13.87
N GLY A 135 -10.68 7.60 -13.78
CA GLY A 135 -9.70 6.77 -14.47
C GLY A 135 -8.26 7.08 -14.06
N LYS A 136 -7.39 7.24 -15.06
CA LYS A 136 -5.93 7.43 -14.90
C LYS A 136 -5.52 8.79 -14.34
N GLN A 137 -6.47 9.69 -14.05
CA GLN A 137 -6.22 10.99 -13.44
C GLN A 137 -6.11 10.91 -11.90
N VAL A 138 -6.39 9.74 -11.33
CA VAL A 138 -6.42 9.51 -9.88
C VAL A 138 -5.15 8.86 -9.40
N PHE A 139 -4.46 9.53 -8.48
CA PHE A 139 -3.27 9.07 -7.80
C PHE A 139 -3.58 8.90 -6.31
N GLN A 140 -3.53 7.69 -5.78
CA GLN A 140 -3.51 7.44 -4.35
C GLN A 140 -2.09 7.63 -3.82
N ILE A 141 -1.92 8.42 -2.76
CA ILE A 141 -0.67 8.55 -2.02
C ILE A 141 -0.91 7.92 -0.65
N SER A 142 -0.13 6.90 -0.31
CA SER A 142 -0.18 6.16 0.94
C SER A 142 0.97 6.62 1.85
N ILE A 143 0.65 7.27 2.96
CA ILE A 143 1.64 7.83 3.89
C ILE A 143 1.70 6.96 5.14
N TYR A 144 2.90 6.49 5.49
CA TYR A 144 3.13 5.70 6.70
C TYR A 144 4.12 6.40 7.63
N SER A 145 4.08 6.05 8.90
CA SER A 145 5.15 6.32 9.84
C SER A 145 5.09 5.27 10.95
N ASP A 146 6.21 5.12 11.66
CA ASP A 146 6.34 4.14 12.74
C ASP A 146 5.21 4.27 13.79
N HIS A 147 4.79 3.15 14.35
CA HIS A 147 3.69 3.08 15.31
C HIS A 147 3.97 3.89 16.59
N LEU A 148 5.19 3.82 17.12
CA LEU A 148 5.57 4.58 18.33
C LEU A 148 5.58 6.08 18.02
N VAL A 149 6.14 6.47 16.87
CA VAL A 149 6.14 7.88 16.42
C VAL A 149 4.71 8.42 16.27
N ARG A 150 3.79 7.63 15.69
CA ARG A 150 2.37 8.04 15.57
C ARG A 150 1.69 8.18 16.92
N LYS A 151 1.96 7.24 17.84
CA LYS A 151 1.41 7.26 19.19
C LYS A 151 1.88 8.50 19.95
N GLU A 152 3.19 8.77 19.96
CA GLU A 152 3.78 9.93 20.62
C GLU A 152 3.24 11.24 20.04
N ARG A 153 3.13 11.33 18.71
CA ARG A 153 2.57 12.50 18.03
C ARG A 153 1.11 12.72 18.39
N LEU A 154 0.28 11.67 18.35
CA LEU A 154 -1.14 11.76 18.69
C LEU A 154 -1.34 12.13 20.16
N ALA A 155 -0.58 11.52 21.08
CA ALA A 155 -0.59 11.88 22.48
C ALA A 155 -0.14 13.34 22.70
N GLY A 156 0.83 13.82 21.91
CA GLY A 156 1.23 15.23 21.87
C GLY A 156 0.10 16.16 21.44
N GLN A 157 -0.60 15.83 20.36
CA GLN A 157 -1.75 16.60 19.90
C GLN A 157 -2.89 16.63 20.92
N MET A 158 -3.12 15.51 21.62
CA MET A 158 -4.11 15.45 22.71
C MET A 158 -3.72 16.38 23.86
N ARG A 159 -2.44 16.41 24.26
CA ARG A 159 -1.94 17.34 25.30
C ARG A 159 -2.13 18.81 24.94
N GLU A 160 -2.04 19.16 23.66
CA GLU A 160 -2.22 20.54 23.18
C GLU A 160 -3.70 20.93 23.03
N TYR A 161 -4.56 19.97 22.66
CA TYR A 161 -5.98 20.21 22.41
C TYR A 161 -6.82 20.15 23.69
N ASP A 162 -6.52 19.20 24.57
CA ASP A 162 -7.33 18.90 25.75
C ASP A 162 -7.00 19.85 26.91
N SER A 163 -7.97 20.09 27.79
CA SER A 163 -7.76 20.94 28.97
C SER A 163 -6.83 20.29 30.01
N VAL A 164 -6.20 21.11 30.86
CA VAL A 164 -5.09 20.76 31.79
C VAL A 164 -5.43 19.65 32.81
N SER A 165 -6.70 19.24 32.95
CA SER A 165 -7.15 18.29 33.97
C SER A 165 -6.90 16.81 33.68
N THR A 166 -6.43 16.44 32.47
CA THR A 166 -6.22 15.03 32.08
C THR A 166 -4.79 14.58 32.42
N ARG A 167 -4.62 13.39 33.03
CA ARG A 167 -3.28 12.87 33.39
C ARG A 167 -2.51 12.44 32.14
N SER A 168 -1.19 12.61 32.14
CA SER A 168 -0.34 12.22 31.00
C SER A 168 -0.45 10.74 30.61
N SER A 169 -0.70 9.85 31.58
CA SER A 169 -0.91 8.41 31.35
C SER A 169 -2.14 8.12 30.49
N ASP A 170 -3.15 8.98 30.55
CA ASP A 170 -4.44 8.74 29.92
C ASP A 170 -4.35 9.00 28.41
N PHE A 171 -3.49 9.94 27.99
CA PHE A 171 -3.27 10.25 26.56
C PHE A 171 -2.59 9.10 25.80
N ASP A 172 -1.63 8.40 26.41
CA ASP A 172 -0.97 7.27 25.76
C ASP A 172 -1.93 6.09 25.57
N GLU A 173 -2.80 5.84 26.54
CA GLU A 173 -3.84 4.82 26.44
C GLU A 173 -4.90 5.19 25.39
N GLN A 174 -5.39 6.43 25.43
CA GLN A 174 -6.34 6.96 24.45
C GLN A 174 -5.78 6.93 23.02
N ALA A 175 -4.52 7.33 22.84
CA ALA A 175 -3.84 7.26 21.55
C ALA A 175 -3.76 5.81 21.05
N SER A 176 -3.37 4.87 21.92
CA SER A 176 -3.30 3.45 21.56
C SER A 176 -4.65 2.89 21.13
N LYS A 177 -5.74 3.26 21.83
CA LYS A 177 -7.11 2.87 21.48
C LYS A 177 -7.53 3.41 20.12
N LEU A 178 -7.27 4.68 19.81
CA LEU A 178 -7.60 5.27 18.52
C LEU A 178 -6.78 4.65 17.37
N LEU A 179 -5.50 4.40 17.58
CA LEU A 179 -4.65 3.76 16.57
C LEU A 179 -5.16 2.37 16.21
N ALA A 180 -5.48 1.55 17.22
CA ALA A 180 -6.06 0.22 17.00
C ALA A 180 -7.40 0.28 16.26
N ARG A 181 -8.25 1.27 16.62
CA ARG A 181 -9.55 1.48 15.98
C ARG A 181 -9.42 1.93 14.52
N ASP A 182 -8.48 2.82 14.19
CA ASP A 182 -8.30 3.32 12.82
C ASP A 182 -7.72 2.27 11.87
N GLU A 183 -6.83 1.41 12.37
CA GLU A 183 -6.07 0.49 11.53
C GLU A 183 -6.96 -0.58 10.88
N HIS A 184 -7.83 -1.22 11.67
CA HIS A 184 -8.73 -2.27 11.18
C HIS A 184 -9.89 -2.62 12.15
N GLU A 185 -11.10 -2.09 11.94
CA GLU A 185 -12.31 -2.47 12.70
C GLU A 185 -12.96 -3.75 12.14
N SER A 186 -12.25 -4.88 12.09
CA SER A 186 -12.74 -6.16 11.49
C SER A 186 -14.13 -6.60 11.98
N ALA A 187 -14.43 -6.30 13.25
CA ALA A 187 -15.71 -6.62 13.88
C ALA A 187 -16.89 -5.82 13.29
N VAL A 188 -16.63 -4.64 12.70
CA VAL A 188 -17.65 -3.73 12.15
C VAL A 188 -17.55 -3.76 10.63
N THR A 189 -18.60 -4.21 9.94
CA THR A 189 -18.63 -4.28 8.46
C THR A 189 -18.40 -2.92 7.81
N SER A 190 -18.99 -1.86 8.37
CA SER A 190 -18.85 -0.46 7.94
C SER A 190 -17.65 0.29 8.53
N GLY A 191 -16.79 -0.40 9.29
CA GLY A 191 -15.67 0.19 10.02
C GLY A 191 -14.51 0.68 9.15
N GLN A 192 -13.49 1.27 9.75
CA GLN A 192 -12.28 1.69 9.01
C GLN A 192 -11.48 0.48 8.51
N ARG A 193 -10.82 0.64 7.34
CA ARG A 193 -10.06 -0.39 6.64
C ARG A 193 -8.75 0.18 6.08
N ILE A 194 -8.00 0.93 6.90
CA ILE A 194 -6.72 1.54 6.48
C ILE A 194 -5.75 0.49 5.97
N ARG A 195 -5.66 -0.65 6.67
CA ARG A 195 -4.85 -1.79 6.25
C ARG A 195 -5.10 -2.26 4.82
N ASP A 196 -6.35 -2.18 4.36
CA ASP A 196 -6.75 -2.75 3.07
C ASP A 196 -6.67 -1.70 1.95
N VAL A 197 -6.88 -0.41 2.26
CA VAL A 197 -6.74 0.67 1.27
C VAL A 197 -5.28 1.10 1.08
N PHE A 198 -4.46 1.05 2.12
CA PHE A 198 -3.06 1.51 2.07
C PHE A 198 -2.24 0.84 0.95
N PRO A 199 -2.31 -0.48 0.73
CA PRO A 199 -1.61 -1.17 -0.36
C PRO A 199 -2.00 -0.73 -1.77
N LEU A 200 -3.18 -0.14 -1.92
CA LEU A 200 -3.69 0.34 -3.21
C LEU A 200 -3.04 1.65 -3.65
N GLY A 201 -2.09 2.18 -2.86
CA GLY A 201 -1.34 3.39 -3.12
C GLY A 201 -0.58 3.35 -4.43
N ASP A 202 -0.54 4.48 -5.13
CA ASP A 202 0.28 4.75 -6.30
C ASP A 202 1.65 5.32 -5.91
N VAL A 203 1.78 5.82 -4.68
CA VAL A 203 3.05 6.26 -4.09
C VAL A 203 3.03 5.95 -2.61
N PHE A 204 4.16 5.47 -2.08
CA PHE A 204 4.35 5.25 -0.66
C PHE A 204 5.35 6.27 -0.11
N ILE A 205 4.97 6.93 0.99
CA ILE A 205 5.74 8.03 1.58
C ILE A 205 5.91 7.79 3.08
N ASP A 206 7.16 7.84 3.52
CA ASP A 206 7.55 7.96 4.91
C ASP A 206 7.25 9.38 5.43
N GLY A 207 6.17 9.49 6.20
CA GLY A 207 5.71 10.67 6.90
C GLY A 207 6.40 10.91 8.25
N SER A 208 7.58 10.32 8.47
CA SER A 208 8.36 10.54 9.70
C SER A 208 9.05 11.90 9.72
N ASN A 209 9.41 12.47 8.56
CA ASN A 209 9.98 13.83 8.50
C ASN A 209 9.61 14.61 7.21
N LYS A 210 9.59 15.94 7.30
CA LYS A 210 9.30 16.84 6.18
C LYS A 210 10.18 16.62 4.96
N LYS A 211 11.47 16.33 5.17
CA LYS A 211 12.45 16.23 4.08
C LYS A 211 12.20 15.00 3.20
N THR A 212 11.80 13.87 3.79
CA THR A 212 11.42 12.65 3.05
C THR A 212 10.13 12.87 2.28
N ILE A 213 9.14 13.52 2.88
CA ILE A 213 7.89 13.93 2.20
C ILE A 213 8.21 14.81 0.98
N ASP A 214 8.93 15.91 1.18
CA ASP A 214 9.23 16.89 0.13
C ASP A 214 10.00 16.28 -1.05
N SER A 215 11.04 15.48 -0.76
CA SER A 215 11.87 14.87 -1.80
C SER A 215 11.14 13.80 -2.60
N THR A 216 10.29 13.01 -1.93
CA THR A 216 9.48 11.96 -2.58
C THR A 216 8.38 12.58 -3.43
N ILE A 217 7.64 13.56 -2.91
CA ILE A 217 6.60 14.30 -3.66
C ILE A 217 7.21 15.03 -4.85
N GLU A 218 8.35 15.70 -4.68
CA GLU A 218 9.00 16.39 -5.80
C GLU A 218 9.37 15.43 -6.93
N ARG A 219 9.95 14.27 -6.59
CA ARG A 219 10.29 13.24 -7.57
C ARG A 219 9.02 12.71 -8.27
N PHE A 220 7.98 12.40 -7.50
CA PHE A 220 6.73 11.88 -8.02
C PHE A 220 6.07 12.84 -9.01
N ILE A 221 5.89 14.10 -8.61
CA ILE A 221 5.28 15.12 -9.48
C ILE A 221 6.15 15.31 -10.74
N LYS A 222 7.48 15.37 -10.63
CA LYS A 222 8.36 15.42 -11.80
C LYS A 222 8.10 14.25 -12.77
N ILE A 223 7.94 13.04 -12.26
CA ILE A 223 7.69 11.85 -13.08
C ILE A 223 6.32 11.92 -13.77
N ILE A 224 5.26 12.29 -13.05
CA ILE A 224 3.92 12.46 -13.65
C ILE A 224 3.98 13.47 -14.81
N PHE A 225 4.71 14.57 -14.63
CA PHE A 225 4.90 15.61 -15.65
C PHE A 225 5.96 15.29 -16.73
N GLY A 226 6.42 14.02 -16.83
CA GLY A 226 7.27 13.55 -17.92
C GLY A 226 8.74 13.96 -17.82
N TYR A 227 9.26 14.15 -16.60
CA TYR A 227 10.67 14.47 -16.38
C TYR A 227 11.60 13.26 -16.61
N ASN A 228 12.08 13.12 -17.84
CA ASN A 228 12.84 11.95 -18.32
C ASN A 228 14.27 11.79 -17.75
N PHE A 229 14.71 12.68 -16.85
CA PHE A 229 16.02 12.57 -16.19
C PHE A 229 15.94 11.89 -14.82
N CYS A 230 14.74 11.45 -14.40
CA CYS A 230 14.55 10.58 -13.25
C CYS A 230 14.41 9.12 -13.72
N SER A 231 15.46 8.31 -13.54
CA SER A 231 15.37 6.85 -13.68
C SER A 231 14.84 6.22 -12.40
N PRO A 232 14.23 5.02 -12.46
CA PRO A 232 13.84 4.27 -11.27
C PRO A 232 15.00 4.06 -10.28
N SER A 233 14.71 4.10 -8.98
CA SER A 233 15.63 3.71 -7.92
C SER A 233 15.75 2.18 -7.88
N ARG A 234 16.76 1.66 -7.17
CA ARG A 234 16.88 0.20 -6.94
C ARG A 234 15.69 -0.35 -6.18
N GLU A 235 15.10 0.43 -5.28
CA GLU A 235 13.94 0.02 -4.50
C GLU A 235 12.66 0.00 -5.33
N GLU A 236 12.45 1.02 -6.17
CA GLU A 236 11.37 1.05 -7.17
C GLU A 236 11.49 -0.14 -8.12
N TYR A 237 12.68 -0.42 -8.64
CA TYR A 237 12.91 -1.54 -9.55
C TYR A 237 12.74 -2.89 -8.86
N GLY A 238 13.28 -3.05 -7.65
CA GLY A 238 13.15 -4.28 -6.88
C GLY A 238 11.71 -4.60 -6.52
N MET A 239 10.98 -3.58 -6.07
CA MET A 239 9.57 -3.73 -5.72
C MET A 239 8.68 -3.95 -6.95
N TYR A 240 8.99 -3.30 -8.07
CA TYR A 240 8.34 -3.56 -9.36
C TYR A 240 8.45 -5.03 -9.76
N LEU A 241 9.64 -5.63 -9.66
CA LEU A 241 9.80 -7.06 -9.98
C LEU A 241 9.10 -7.97 -8.98
N ALA A 242 9.09 -7.61 -7.69
CA ALA A 242 8.33 -8.36 -6.69
C ALA A 242 6.83 -8.33 -7.02
N LYS A 243 6.28 -7.16 -7.35
CA LYS A 243 4.87 -7.02 -7.74
C LYS A 243 4.56 -7.76 -9.04
N SER A 244 5.41 -7.64 -10.05
CA SER A 244 5.29 -8.38 -11.30
C SER A 244 5.27 -9.89 -11.07
N ALA A 245 6.13 -10.41 -10.19
CA ALA A 245 6.13 -11.82 -9.81
C ALA A 245 4.83 -12.22 -9.07
N SER A 246 4.26 -11.34 -8.25
CA SER A 246 3.01 -11.62 -7.51
C SER A 246 1.83 -11.92 -8.43
N LEU A 247 1.81 -11.35 -9.64
CA LEU A 247 0.71 -11.53 -10.61
C LEU A 247 0.57 -12.96 -11.11
N ARG A 248 1.57 -13.82 -10.86
CA ARG A 248 1.51 -15.26 -11.15
C ARG A 248 0.71 -16.04 -10.12
N SER A 249 0.53 -15.50 -8.91
CA SER A 249 -0.14 -16.19 -7.82
C SER A 249 -1.64 -16.34 -8.08
N THR A 250 -2.14 -17.55 -7.81
CA THR A 250 -3.57 -17.89 -7.81
C THR A 250 -4.11 -18.22 -6.42
N ASP A 251 -3.39 -17.79 -5.38
CA ASP A 251 -3.79 -17.93 -3.98
C ASP A 251 -5.15 -17.26 -3.70
N LEU A 252 -6.01 -17.96 -2.96
CA LEU A 252 -7.39 -17.54 -2.68
C LEU A 252 -7.49 -16.38 -1.67
N SER A 253 -6.43 -16.14 -0.90
CA SER A 253 -6.33 -15.10 0.11
C SER A 253 -5.70 -13.82 -0.43
N ARG A 254 -4.51 -13.91 -1.03
CA ARG A 254 -3.72 -12.73 -1.44
C ARG A 254 -2.68 -13.07 -2.50
N GLN A 255 -2.36 -12.11 -3.35
CA GLN A 255 -1.23 -12.22 -4.28
C GLN A 255 0.01 -11.53 -3.71
N VAL A 256 1.02 -12.32 -3.33
CA VAL A 256 2.29 -11.86 -2.75
C VAL A 256 3.44 -12.22 -3.67
N GLY A 257 4.37 -11.29 -3.84
CA GLY A 257 5.56 -11.49 -4.65
C GLY A 257 6.82 -11.05 -3.92
N ALA A 258 7.92 -11.70 -4.28
CA ALA A 258 9.23 -11.52 -3.70
C ALA A 258 10.29 -11.44 -4.81
N ALA A 259 11.28 -10.57 -4.64
CA ALA A 259 12.41 -10.46 -5.54
C ALA A 259 13.69 -10.28 -4.72
N ILE A 260 14.66 -11.18 -4.91
CA ILE A 260 15.95 -11.11 -4.24
C ILE A 260 17.00 -10.59 -5.21
N PHE A 261 17.74 -9.59 -4.76
CA PHE A 261 18.78 -8.89 -5.50
C PHE A 261 20.11 -8.97 -4.74
N ASP A 262 21.22 -8.91 -5.46
CA ASP A 262 22.49 -8.63 -4.80
C ASP A 262 22.64 -7.14 -4.42
N PRO A 263 23.68 -6.79 -3.63
CA PRO A 263 23.95 -5.39 -3.28
C PRO A 263 24.22 -4.45 -4.47
N LYS A 264 24.51 -4.98 -5.67
CA LYS A 264 24.73 -4.16 -6.88
C LYS A 264 23.43 -3.82 -7.58
N GLY A 265 22.33 -4.49 -7.24
CA GLY A 265 21.03 -4.31 -7.85
C GLY A 265 20.77 -5.25 -9.03
N GLU A 266 21.46 -6.40 -9.09
CA GLU A 266 21.17 -7.46 -10.05
C GLU A 266 20.19 -8.47 -9.46
N VAL A 267 19.19 -8.87 -10.25
CA VAL A 267 18.19 -9.86 -9.86
C VAL A 267 18.85 -11.23 -9.70
N LYS A 268 18.63 -11.88 -8.57
CA LYS A 268 19.05 -13.27 -8.33
C LYS A 268 17.92 -14.24 -8.56
N VAL A 269 16.79 -14.01 -7.90
CA VAL A 269 15.60 -14.87 -7.95
C VAL A 269 14.33 -14.06 -7.75
N LEU A 270 13.23 -14.57 -8.30
CA LEU A 270 11.88 -14.08 -8.09
C LEU A 270 11.05 -15.21 -7.47
N GLY A 271 10.07 -14.84 -6.65
CA GLY A 271 9.14 -15.78 -6.05
C GLY A 271 7.75 -15.17 -5.94
N CYS A 272 6.74 -16.03 -5.89
CA CYS A 272 5.39 -15.65 -5.51
C CYS A 272 4.78 -16.75 -4.65
N ASN A 273 3.73 -16.42 -3.90
CA ASN A 273 3.02 -17.44 -3.16
C ASN A 273 2.20 -18.31 -4.12
N GLU A 274 2.45 -19.61 -4.11
CA GLU A 274 1.75 -20.58 -4.96
C GLU A 274 1.91 -22.00 -4.40
N VAL A 275 1.09 -22.96 -4.83
CA VAL A 275 1.21 -24.36 -4.43
C VAL A 275 2.49 -24.98 -5.03
N PRO A 276 3.33 -25.65 -4.23
CA PRO A 276 4.51 -26.37 -4.71
C PRO A 276 4.16 -27.51 -5.68
N SER A 277 4.99 -27.67 -6.70
CA SER A 277 4.91 -28.79 -7.65
C SER A 277 5.77 -29.98 -7.19
N PRO A 278 5.36 -31.24 -7.47
CA PRO A 278 6.15 -32.42 -7.15
C PRO A 278 7.51 -32.49 -7.87
N SER A 279 7.69 -31.79 -8.99
CA SER A 279 8.98 -31.69 -9.70
C SER A 279 9.92 -30.61 -9.13
N GLY A 280 9.47 -29.90 -8.08
CA GLY A 280 10.14 -28.74 -7.51
C GLY A 280 9.69 -27.44 -8.16
N GLY A 281 9.75 -26.34 -7.40
CA GLY A 281 9.16 -25.07 -7.79
C GLY A 281 7.67 -25.04 -7.45
N THR A 282 6.88 -24.24 -8.17
CA THR A 282 5.43 -24.16 -8.00
C THR A 282 4.73 -24.45 -9.32
N TYR A 283 3.45 -24.80 -9.25
CA TYR A 283 2.64 -25.10 -10.42
C TYR A 283 2.57 -23.92 -11.40
N TRP A 284 2.50 -24.25 -12.68
CA TRP A 284 2.17 -23.38 -13.81
C TRP A 284 0.82 -23.80 -14.42
N GLU A 285 0.20 -22.89 -15.18
CA GLU A 285 -1.09 -23.13 -15.81
C GLU A 285 -1.09 -24.35 -16.74
N ASP A 286 0.01 -24.55 -17.46
CA ASP A 286 0.16 -25.64 -18.42
C ASP A 286 0.71 -26.94 -17.79
N ASP A 287 0.89 -27.00 -16.46
CA ASP A 287 1.38 -28.20 -15.79
C ASP A 287 0.28 -29.28 -15.72
N PRO A 288 0.60 -30.55 -16.05
CA PRO A 288 -0.37 -31.64 -15.91
C PRO A 288 -0.65 -31.96 -14.43
N GLY A 289 -1.89 -32.29 -14.12
CA GLY A 289 -2.28 -32.68 -12.76
C GLY A 289 -2.33 -31.52 -11.76
N ASP A 290 -2.66 -30.33 -12.25
CA ASP A 290 -2.77 -29.12 -11.44
C ASP A 290 -3.63 -29.36 -10.18
N SER A 291 -2.95 -29.38 -9.05
CA SER A 291 -3.55 -29.61 -7.75
C SER A 291 -3.53 -28.34 -6.91
N ARG A 292 -3.50 -27.15 -7.54
CA ARG A 292 -3.64 -25.86 -6.85
C ARG A 292 -4.99 -25.75 -6.15
N GLU A 293 -5.02 -25.03 -5.04
CA GLU A 293 -6.20 -24.99 -4.15
C GLU A 293 -7.45 -24.41 -4.81
N PHE A 294 -7.30 -23.45 -5.73
CA PHE A 294 -8.45 -22.91 -6.49
C PHE A 294 -9.06 -23.97 -7.43
N ASN A 295 -8.25 -24.90 -7.96
CA ASN A 295 -8.74 -25.99 -8.81
C ASN A 295 -9.43 -27.09 -7.99
N VAL A 296 -8.92 -27.35 -6.78
CA VAL A 296 -9.54 -28.29 -5.83
C VAL A 296 -10.81 -27.70 -5.17
N GLY A 297 -10.91 -26.36 -5.10
CA GLY A 297 -12.11 -25.63 -4.68
C GLY A 297 -12.19 -25.32 -3.17
N TYR A 298 -11.09 -25.41 -2.43
CA TYR A 298 -11.05 -25.02 -1.02
C TYR A 298 -9.64 -24.58 -0.57
N ASP A 299 -9.59 -23.71 0.44
CA ASP A 299 -8.37 -23.28 1.13
C ASP A 299 -8.04 -24.29 2.24
N THR A 300 -6.88 -24.96 2.14
CA THR A 300 -6.49 -26.00 3.10
C THR A 300 -6.25 -25.42 4.49
N ASN A 301 -5.69 -24.22 4.58
CA ASN A 301 -5.39 -23.59 5.86
C ASN A 301 -6.67 -23.27 6.63
N GLU A 302 -7.67 -22.72 5.93
CA GLU A 302 -8.99 -22.44 6.51
C GLU A 302 -9.72 -23.73 6.94
N GLU A 303 -9.58 -24.84 6.19
CA GLU A 303 -10.13 -26.12 6.61
C GLU A 303 -9.49 -26.63 7.91
N PHE A 304 -8.15 -26.57 8.00
CA PHE A 304 -7.43 -27.02 9.18
C PHE A 304 -7.72 -26.17 10.42
N LYS A 305 -7.86 -24.85 10.30
CA LYS A 305 -8.28 -23.98 11.42
C LYS A 305 -9.61 -24.42 12.01
N HIS A 306 -10.61 -24.62 11.15
CA HIS A 306 -11.93 -25.09 11.59
C HIS A 306 -11.89 -26.48 12.21
N ARG A 307 -11.03 -27.37 11.68
CA ARG A 307 -10.81 -28.69 12.25
C ARG A 307 -10.18 -28.63 13.64
N LEU A 308 -9.14 -27.81 13.83
CA LEU A 308 -8.49 -27.61 15.14
C LEU A 308 -9.46 -27.03 16.17
N LEU A 309 -10.22 -26.01 15.78
CA LEU A 309 -11.22 -25.40 16.66
C LEU A 309 -12.30 -26.42 17.04
N SER A 310 -12.80 -27.17 16.07
CA SER A 310 -13.80 -28.20 16.31
C SER A 310 -13.29 -29.33 17.19
N ASP A 311 -12.04 -29.75 17.04
CA ASP A 311 -11.44 -30.80 17.86
C ASP A 311 -11.30 -30.34 19.32
N LEU A 312 -10.84 -29.11 19.54
CA LEU A 312 -10.77 -28.48 20.86
C LEU A 312 -12.15 -28.43 21.55
N LEU A 313 -13.17 -27.95 20.83
CA LEU A 313 -14.53 -27.84 21.36
C LEU A 313 -15.13 -29.22 21.68
N ARG A 314 -14.86 -30.23 20.85
CA ARG A 314 -15.30 -31.61 21.11
C ARG A 314 -14.64 -32.17 22.37
N LYS A 315 -13.34 -31.94 22.57
CA LYS A 315 -12.64 -32.36 23.79
C LYS A 315 -13.23 -31.72 25.04
N PHE A 316 -13.64 -30.45 24.99
CA PHE A 316 -14.32 -29.79 26.10
C PHE A 316 -15.77 -30.27 26.32
N SER A 317 -16.45 -30.76 25.28
CA SER A 317 -17.76 -31.41 25.44
C SER A 317 -17.67 -32.76 26.15
N GLU A 318 -16.53 -33.47 26.04
CA GLU A 318 -16.30 -34.73 26.77
C GLU A 318 -16.14 -34.50 28.29
N THR A 319 -15.78 -33.29 28.72
CA THR A 319 -15.51 -32.94 30.11
C THR A 319 -16.66 -32.16 30.79
N ASN A 320 -17.85 -32.10 30.18
CA ASN A 320 -19.00 -31.30 30.61
C ASN A 320 -18.72 -29.78 30.73
N ILE A 321 -17.64 -29.26 30.12
CA ILE A 321 -17.37 -27.81 30.09
C ILE A 321 -18.27 -27.13 29.07
N ILE A 322 -18.57 -27.82 27.97
CA ILE A 322 -19.44 -27.37 26.89
C ILE A 322 -20.67 -28.29 26.84
N ASN A 323 -21.84 -27.71 26.50
CA ASN A 323 -23.12 -28.42 26.43
C ASN A 323 -23.05 -29.63 25.48
N ASP A 324 -23.54 -30.79 25.93
CA ASP A 324 -23.61 -32.03 25.14
C ASP A 324 -24.35 -31.89 23.80
N ALA A 325 -25.21 -30.88 23.66
CA ALA A 325 -25.89 -30.54 22.41
C ALA A 325 -24.92 -30.31 21.23
N TYR A 326 -23.67 -30.02 21.52
CA TYR A 326 -22.62 -29.74 20.53
C TYR A 326 -21.78 -30.96 20.16
N LYS A 327 -21.87 -32.06 20.91
CA LYS A 327 -20.96 -33.22 20.87
C LYS A 327 -20.94 -33.95 19.52
N ASN A 328 -22.08 -33.96 18.82
CA ASN A 328 -22.29 -34.72 17.59
C ASN A 328 -22.28 -33.85 16.31
N LEU A 329 -22.01 -32.54 16.43
CA LEU A 329 -22.00 -31.64 15.28
C LEU A 329 -20.70 -31.74 14.49
N LYS A 330 -20.79 -31.60 13.16
CA LYS A 330 -19.60 -31.48 12.30
C LYS A 330 -18.95 -30.11 12.48
N SER A 331 -17.68 -29.97 12.09
CA SER A 331 -16.84 -28.81 12.40
C SER A 331 -17.45 -27.45 12.07
N ARG A 332 -17.97 -27.27 10.85
CA ARG A 332 -18.62 -26.01 10.44
C ARG A 332 -19.99 -25.80 11.08
N GLU A 333 -20.76 -26.87 11.29
CA GLU A 333 -22.09 -26.81 11.91
C GLU A 333 -21.99 -26.43 13.39
N LEU A 334 -20.97 -26.94 14.08
CA LEU A 334 -20.67 -26.62 15.46
C LEU A 334 -20.41 -25.12 15.66
N ILE A 335 -19.50 -24.56 14.85
CA ILE A 335 -19.16 -23.13 14.91
C ILE A 335 -20.38 -22.26 14.61
N LYS A 336 -21.13 -22.61 13.55
CA LYS A 336 -22.35 -21.90 13.17
C LYS A 336 -23.38 -21.91 14.30
N LYS A 337 -23.58 -23.07 14.94
CA LYS A 337 -24.56 -23.21 16.02
C LYS A 337 -24.16 -22.44 17.28
N ILE A 338 -22.88 -22.45 17.67
CA ILE A 338 -22.38 -21.61 18.77
C ILE A 338 -22.65 -20.13 18.49
N LYS A 339 -22.43 -19.69 17.24
CA LYS A 339 -22.73 -18.31 16.83
C LYS A 339 -24.21 -17.98 16.88
N GLU A 340 -25.08 -18.90 16.50
CA GLU A 340 -26.53 -18.72 16.58
C GLU A 340 -27.03 -18.67 18.02
N ASP A 341 -26.61 -19.62 18.85
CA ASP A 341 -27.05 -19.85 20.24
C ASP A 341 -26.49 -18.80 21.20
N HIS A 342 -25.22 -18.39 21.04
CA HIS A 342 -24.53 -17.49 21.96
C HIS A 342 -24.19 -16.11 21.39
N LYS A 343 -24.47 -15.86 20.10
CA LYS A 343 -24.10 -14.61 19.40
C LYS A 343 -22.59 -14.31 19.42
N ILE A 344 -21.74 -15.33 19.60
CA ILE A 344 -20.28 -15.21 19.58
C ILE A 344 -19.74 -15.76 18.27
N ASP A 345 -18.94 -14.97 17.56
CA ASP A 345 -18.32 -15.35 16.30
C ASP A 345 -16.90 -15.89 16.53
N LEU A 346 -16.77 -17.20 16.75
CA LEU A 346 -15.47 -17.84 17.03
C LEU A 346 -14.49 -17.80 15.84
N GLU A 347 -14.99 -17.52 14.64
CA GLU A 347 -14.17 -17.32 13.44
C GLU A 347 -13.43 -15.96 13.47
N LYS A 348 -13.82 -15.07 14.38
CA LYS A 348 -13.24 -13.73 14.52
C LYS A 348 -12.52 -13.56 15.86
N ASN A 349 -11.42 -12.82 15.85
CA ASN A 349 -10.68 -12.39 17.04
C ASN A 349 -10.13 -13.53 17.92
N LEU A 350 -9.93 -14.71 17.34
CA LEU A 350 -9.30 -15.85 18.01
C LEU A 350 -7.91 -16.07 17.41
N LEU A 351 -6.87 -16.14 18.25
CA LEU A 351 -5.48 -16.36 17.82
C LEU A 351 -5.30 -17.63 16.99
N LEU A 352 -6.12 -18.66 17.26
CA LEU A 352 -6.15 -19.90 16.46
C LEU A 352 -6.46 -19.62 14.98
N MET A 353 -7.29 -18.62 14.69
CA MET A 353 -7.66 -18.25 13.33
C MET A 353 -6.55 -17.49 12.58
N ASP A 354 -5.45 -17.14 13.27
CA ASP A 354 -4.28 -16.51 12.68
C ASP A 354 -3.20 -17.50 12.23
N LEU A 355 -3.41 -18.81 12.44
CA LEU A 355 -2.51 -19.86 11.97
C LEU A 355 -2.36 -19.85 10.44
N ILE A 356 -1.17 -20.16 9.94
CA ILE A 356 -0.81 -20.14 8.52
C ILE A 356 -0.01 -21.39 8.09
N GLU A 357 0.27 -22.30 9.01
CA GLU A 357 1.16 -23.44 8.86
C GLU A 357 0.57 -24.58 8.01
N TYR A 358 -0.76 -24.63 7.88
CA TYR A 358 -1.47 -25.75 7.26
C TYR A 358 -1.84 -25.50 5.80
N GLY A 359 -1.55 -24.30 5.27
CA GLY A 359 -1.74 -24.00 3.86
C GLY A 359 -0.79 -24.82 3.00
N ARG A 360 -1.28 -25.31 1.85
CA ARG A 360 -0.40 -25.97 0.87
C ARG A 360 0.47 -24.96 0.12
N ILE A 361 0.06 -23.71 0.10
CA ILE A 361 0.74 -22.62 -0.61
C ILE A 361 2.05 -22.28 0.11
N ILE A 362 3.16 -22.33 -0.62
CA ILE A 362 4.42 -21.79 -0.13
C ILE A 362 4.37 -20.27 -0.23
N HIS A 363 4.88 -19.55 0.76
CA HIS A 363 4.94 -18.09 0.75
C HIS A 363 5.95 -17.58 -0.29
N ALA A 364 5.78 -16.34 -0.77
CA ALA A 364 6.62 -15.77 -1.82
C ALA A 364 8.12 -15.71 -1.44
N GLU A 365 8.42 -15.37 -0.19
CA GLU A 365 9.77 -15.27 0.35
C GLU A 365 10.42 -16.65 0.43
N MET A 366 9.70 -17.64 0.94
CA MET A 366 10.15 -19.02 0.98
C MET A 366 10.32 -19.60 -0.43
N ASN A 367 9.43 -19.25 -1.36
CA ASN A 367 9.53 -19.65 -2.76
C ASN A 367 10.81 -19.08 -3.41
N ALA A 368 11.10 -17.80 -3.22
CA ALA A 368 12.35 -17.20 -3.69
C ALA A 368 13.59 -17.86 -3.06
N ILE A 369 13.58 -18.11 -1.74
CA ILE A 369 14.71 -18.75 -1.05
C ILE A 369 14.93 -20.19 -1.52
N THR A 370 13.87 -20.98 -1.66
CA THR A 370 13.96 -22.36 -2.14
C THR A 370 14.32 -22.45 -3.63
N ASP A 371 13.90 -21.49 -4.46
CA ASP A 371 14.35 -21.38 -5.85
C ASP A 371 15.86 -21.10 -5.94
N ALA A 372 16.37 -20.18 -5.10
CA ALA A 372 17.81 -19.94 -5.01
C ALA A 372 18.59 -21.19 -4.59
N ALA A 373 18.09 -21.91 -3.58
CA ALA A 373 18.69 -23.17 -3.12
C ALA A 373 18.72 -24.24 -4.23
N ARG A 374 17.60 -24.42 -4.95
CA ARG A 374 17.51 -25.35 -6.09
C ARG A 374 18.48 -25.00 -7.22
N LYS A 375 18.72 -23.71 -7.45
CA LYS A 375 19.63 -23.19 -8.49
C LYS A 375 21.09 -23.07 -8.04
N GLY A 376 21.40 -23.33 -6.77
CA GLY A 376 22.75 -23.12 -6.23
C GLY A 376 23.19 -21.66 -6.14
N ILE A 377 22.23 -20.73 -6.00
CA ILE A 377 22.50 -19.28 -5.91
C ILE A 377 22.64 -18.89 -4.43
N SER A 378 23.79 -18.30 -4.08
CA SER A 378 24.02 -17.79 -2.72
C SER A 378 23.16 -16.55 -2.43
N LEU A 379 22.54 -16.55 -1.25
CA LEU A 379 21.73 -15.44 -0.73
C LEU A 379 22.47 -14.59 0.31
N GLN A 380 23.71 -14.93 0.64
CA GLN A 380 24.48 -14.21 1.65
C GLN A 380 24.66 -12.74 1.27
N GLY A 381 24.22 -11.83 2.16
CA GLY A 381 24.34 -10.39 1.97
C GLY A 381 23.39 -9.81 0.91
N THR A 382 22.40 -10.56 0.44
CA THR A 382 21.43 -10.07 -0.56
C THR A 382 20.36 -9.16 0.06
N ASN A 383 19.58 -8.52 -0.81
CA ASN A 383 18.44 -7.67 -0.49
C ASN A 383 17.15 -8.33 -1.00
N LEU A 384 16.15 -8.47 -0.15
CA LEU A 384 14.82 -8.97 -0.51
C LEU A 384 13.83 -7.80 -0.64
N TYR A 385 13.09 -7.77 -1.72
CA TYR A 385 11.92 -6.91 -1.92
C TYR A 385 10.67 -7.80 -1.87
N CYS A 386 9.69 -7.47 -1.03
CA CYS A 386 8.45 -8.24 -0.90
C CYS A 386 7.23 -7.31 -0.95
N THR A 387 6.17 -7.72 -1.63
CA THR A 387 4.95 -6.89 -1.66
C THR A 387 4.33 -6.74 -0.27
N THR A 388 4.48 -7.74 0.59
CA THR A 388 3.89 -7.78 1.94
C THR A 388 4.98 -8.01 2.99
N PHE A 389 4.82 -7.46 4.19
CA PHE A 389 5.73 -7.71 5.30
C PHE A 389 5.81 -9.21 5.61
N PRO A 390 7.01 -9.80 5.69
CA PRO A 390 7.14 -11.24 5.89
C PRO A 390 6.55 -11.74 7.20
N CYS A 391 5.83 -12.87 7.14
CA CYS A 391 5.32 -13.53 8.33
C CYS A 391 6.46 -14.11 9.19
N HIS A 392 6.16 -14.46 10.43
CA HIS A 392 7.13 -15.06 11.35
C HIS A 392 7.72 -16.39 10.85
N LEU A 393 6.95 -17.18 10.07
CA LEU A 393 7.47 -18.38 9.42
C LEU A 393 8.51 -18.05 8.35
N CYS A 394 8.32 -16.99 7.57
CA CYS A 394 9.27 -16.55 6.55
C CYS A 394 10.51 -15.90 7.18
N ALA A 395 10.32 -15.13 8.24
CA ALA A 395 11.37 -14.38 8.91
C ALA A 395 12.57 -15.26 9.29
N LYS A 396 12.35 -16.43 9.92
CA LYS A 396 13.45 -17.38 10.23
C LYS A 396 14.23 -17.83 9.00
N HIS A 397 13.57 -18.05 7.86
CA HIS A 397 14.26 -18.46 6.64
C HIS A 397 15.04 -17.30 6.02
N ILE A 398 14.47 -16.10 6.03
CA ILE A 398 15.15 -14.88 5.57
C ILE A 398 16.44 -14.68 6.38
N ILE A 399 16.35 -14.71 7.71
CA ILE A 399 17.48 -14.54 8.63
C ILE A 399 18.52 -15.66 8.39
N SER A 400 18.09 -16.91 8.38
CA SER A 400 18.97 -18.08 8.22
C SER A 400 19.66 -18.13 6.85
N SER A 401 19.01 -17.61 5.80
CA SER A 401 19.60 -17.54 4.45
C SER A 401 20.67 -16.45 4.28
N GLY A 402 20.88 -15.61 5.29
CA GLY A 402 21.88 -14.54 5.27
C GLY A 402 21.46 -13.31 4.46
N ILE A 403 20.17 -13.15 4.16
CA ILE A 403 19.61 -11.92 3.56
C ILE A 403 19.80 -10.77 4.56
N SER A 404 20.39 -9.67 4.09
CA SER A 404 20.83 -8.56 4.95
C SER A 404 19.81 -7.41 5.05
N LYS A 405 18.99 -7.22 4.01
CA LYS A 405 17.99 -6.16 3.91
C LYS A 405 16.68 -6.71 3.38
N VAL A 406 15.57 -6.29 3.98
CA VAL A 406 14.21 -6.54 3.48
C VAL A 406 13.51 -5.21 3.25
N VAL A 407 12.86 -5.06 2.11
CA VAL A 407 12.02 -3.90 1.77
C VAL A 407 10.61 -4.40 1.48
N TYR A 408 9.61 -3.80 2.11
CA TYR A 408 8.21 -4.22 1.95
C TYR A 408 7.25 -3.04 1.72
N ILE A 409 6.08 -3.30 1.15
CA ILE A 409 5.01 -2.29 0.99
C ILE A 409 3.98 -2.40 2.11
N GLU A 410 3.32 -3.55 2.19
CA GLU A 410 2.16 -3.71 3.04
C GLU A 410 2.60 -4.11 4.46
N PRO A 411 2.21 -3.39 5.52
CA PRO A 411 2.43 -3.89 6.87
C PRO A 411 1.61 -5.18 7.06
N TYR A 412 2.21 -6.17 7.72
CA TYR A 412 1.55 -7.41 8.10
C TYR A 412 1.49 -7.49 9.64
N PRO A 413 0.55 -6.77 10.27
CA PRO A 413 0.50 -6.59 11.72
C PRO A 413 0.18 -7.87 12.51
N LYS A 414 -0.21 -8.96 11.83
CA LYS A 414 -0.34 -10.29 12.44
C LYS A 414 1.00 -11.03 12.55
N SER A 415 2.08 -10.48 12.01
CA SER A 415 3.39 -11.11 12.07
C SER A 415 4.00 -10.95 13.46
N TYR A 416 4.24 -12.07 14.13
CA TYR A 416 5.08 -12.12 15.32
C TYR A 416 6.58 -12.01 15.02
N ALA A 417 6.99 -11.66 13.79
CA ALA A 417 8.41 -11.59 13.42
C ALA A 417 9.19 -10.61 14.31
N VAL A 418 8.58 -9.49 14.69
CA VAL A 418 9.22 -8.48 15.56
C VAL A 418 9.42 -9.04 16.96
N ASP A 419 8.38 -9.64 17.53
CA ASP A 419 8.39 -10.18 18.89
C ASP A 419 9.35 -11.37 19.02
N LEU A 420 9.37 -12.23 18.01
CA LEU A 420 10.16 -13.47 18.01
C LEU A 420 11.63 -13.24 17.65
N TYR A 421 11.95 -12.23 16.84
CA TYR A 421 13.30 -11.99 16.31
C TYR A 421 13.87 -10.61 16.68
N LYS A 422 13.44 -10.04 17.81
CA LYS A 422 13.87 -8.70 18.28
C LYS A 422 15.41 -8.53 18.37
N ASP A 423 16.14 -9.62 18.54
CA ASP A 423 17.60 -9.63 18.67
C ASP A 423 18.29 -9.79 17.30
N GLU A 424 17.57 -10.26 16.29
CA GLU A 424 18.10 -10.53 14.94
C GLU A 424 17.67 -9.49 13.90
N ILE A 425 16.49 -8.88 14.04
CA ILE A 425 15.93 -7.91 13.09
C ILE A 425 15.78 -6.52 13.69
N ILE A 426 15.83 -5.51 12.81
CA ILE A 426 15.51 -4.11 13.13
C ILE A 426 14.53 -3.62 12.07
N ILE A 427 13.43 -3.02 12.51
CA ILE A 427 12.43 -2.38 11.65
C ILE A 427 12.57 -0.88 11.82
N ASP A 428 12.53 -0.14 10.71
CA ASP A 428 12.44 1.32 10.61
C ASP A 428 13.33 2.07 11.64
N GLU A 429 14.53 2.46 11.22
CA GLU A 429 15.64 2.99 12.05
C GLU A 429 15.24 4.00 13.16
N ILE A 430 14.77 3.51 14.30
CA ILE A 430 14.74 4.24 15.56
C ILE A 430 15.99 3.87 16.36
N GLY A 431 16.96 4.79 16.37
CA GLY A 431 18.02 4.84 17.39
C GLY A 431 19.14 3.78 17.28
N LEU A 432 19.94 3.80 16.21
CA LEU A 432 21.20 3.06 16.19
C LEU A 432 22.42 3.97 16.36
N THR A 433 23.12 3.77 17.47
CA THR A 433 24.58 3.86 17.51
C THR A 433 25.18 2.74 16.65
N ALA A 434 26.30 3.06 15.99
CA ALA A 434 26.92 2.20 14.99
C ALA A 434 27.33 0.81 15.55
N ALA A 435 27.27 -0.19 14.65
CA ALA A 435 27.70 -1.59 14.80
C ALA A 435 26.71 -2.57 15.47
N THR A 436 25.70 -3.02 14.71
CA THR A 436 24.96 -4.26 15.04
C THR A 436 24.82 -5.16 13.80
N ARG A 437 25.06 -6.46 13.98
CA ARG A 437 24.92 -7.53 12.96
C ARG A 437 23.44 -7.97 12.84
N LYS A 438 22.50 -7.04 12.70
CA LYS A 438 21.06 -7.35 12.57
C LYS A 438 20.60 -7.16 11.12
N ALA A 439 19.64 -7.98 10.67
CA ALA A 439 19.01 -7.80 9.36
C ALA A 439 18.07 -6.59 9.40
N LYS A 440 18.17 -5.70 8.41
CA LYS A 440 17.42 -4.44 8.39
C LYS A 440 16.17 -4.53 7.53
N TRP A 441 15.01 -4.23 8.09
CA TRP A 441 13.71 -4.32 7.43
C TRP A 441 13.09 -2.92 7.34
N PHE A 442 12.64 -2.53 6.15
CA PHE A 442 12.17 -1.17 5.88
C PHE A 442 10.87 -1.15 5.09
N GLY A 443 9.98 -0.23 5.43
CA GLY A 443 8.90 0.20 4.52
C GLY A 443 9.47 0.86 3.25
N SER A 444 8.83 0.63 2.11
CA SER A 444 9.30 1.13 0.81
C SER A 444 8.79 2.54 0.50
N ASN A 445 9.70 3.47 0.13
CA ASN A 445 9.38 4.82 -0.36
C ASN A 445 9.45 4.88 -1.89
N HIS A 446 8.36 4.60 -2.60
CA HIS A 446 8.41 4.43 -4.05
C HIS A 446 7.07 4.63 -4.77
N LEU A 447 7.12 4.79 -6.09
CA LEU A 447 5.96 4.78 -6.99
C LEU A 447 5.47 3.35 -7.24
N SER A 448 4.17 3.14 -7.09
CA SER A 448 3.45 1.95 -7.49
C SER A 448 2.99 2.04 -8.96
N GLU A 449 2.72 0.87 -9.54
CA GLU A 449 2.70 0.62 -10.99
C GLU A 449 1.59 1.32 -11.77
N SER A 450 0.50 1.79 -11.17
CA SER A 450 -0.73 2.10 -11.92
C SER A 450 -0.53 3.15 -13.03
N HIS A 451 0.53 3.95 -12.97
CA HIS A 451 0.87 4.99 -13.96
C HIS A 451 2.31 4.94 -14.49
N LEU A 452 3.11 3.94 -14.10
CA LEU A 452 4.39 3.68 -14.74
C LEU A 452 4.12 2.84 -15.99
N ILE A 453 3.93 3.53 -17.13
CA ILE A 453 4.18 3.11 -18.54
C ILE A 453 3.11 3.77 -19.44
N ASP A 454 3.39 5.02 -19.82
CA ASP A 454 3.63 5.35 -21.22
C ASP A 454 4.77 6.37 -21.22
N THR A 455 6.00 5.87 -20.99
CA THR A 455 7.19 6.64 -21.37
C THR A 455 7.23 6.61 -22.88
N GLY A 456 6.44 7.49 -23.50
CA GLY A 456 6.20 7.53 -24.93
C GLY A 456 7.48 7.26 -25.69
N THR A 457 7.42 6.27 -26.59
CA THR A 457 8.45 5.89 -27.57
C THR A 457 9.66 6.85 -27.56
N CYS A 458 10.66 6.53 -26.73
CA CYS A 458 11.90 7.29 -26.70
C CYS A 458 12.68 7.01 -27.99
N SER A 459 12.28 7.66 -29.07
CA SER A 459 13.12 7.87 -30.24
C SER A 459 14.28 8.76 -29.78
N ARG A 460 15.35 8.14 -29.27
CA ARG A 460 16.68 8.76 -29.21
C ARG A 460 17.20 8.88 -30.64
N ARG A 461 16.55 9.72 -31.45
CA ARG A 461 17.14 10.22 -32.68
C ARG A 461 18.18 11.25 -32.26
N LEU A 462 19.42 10.79 -32.19
CA LEU A 462 20.55 11.64 -32.52
C LEU A 462 20.23 12.22 -33.90
N ASN A 463 19.82 13.50 -33.95
CA ASN A 463 19.70 14.23 -35.21
C ASN A 463 21.12 14.48 -35.75
N GLY A 464 21.74 13.42 -36.27
CA GLY A 464 22.83 13.47 -37.22
C GLY A 464 22.27 12.96 -38.54
N LYS A 465 21.95 13.87 -39.47
CA LYS A 465 21.72 13.50 -40.86
C LYS A 465 23.02 12.89 -41.40
N MET A 466 23.13 11.56 -41.42
CA MET A 466 24.01 10.88 -42.38
C MET A 466 23.11 10.34 -43.49
N SER A 467 23.02 11.11 -44.58
CA SER A 467 22.49 10.63 -45.84
C SER A 467 23.39 9.51 -46.36
N MET A 468 22.85 8.30 -46.52
CA MET A 468 23.49 7.29 -47.36
C MET A 468 23.39 7.74 -48.82
N GLY A 469 24.44 8.42 -49.28
CA GLY A 469 24.72 8.65 -50.69
C GLY A 469 25.65 7.56 -51.22
N ARG A 470 25.30 7.02 -52.39
CA ARG A 470 26.00 5.96 -53.12
C ARG A 470 27.49 6.27 -53.37
N HIS A 471 28.27 5.18 -53.50
CA HIS A 471 29.67 5.09 -53.93
C HIS A 471 30.22 6.25 -54.78
N ARG A 472 31.43 6.73 -54.41
CA ARG A 472 32.58 6.89 -55.31
C ARG A 472 33.88 7.11 -54.50
N LEU A 473 34.95 6.50 -54.99
CA LEU A 473 36.34 6.59 -54.53
C LEU A 473 36.86 8.04 -54.52
N GLY A 474 37.64 8.41 -53.51
CA GLY A 474 38.37 9.68 -53.46
C GLY A 474 39.08 9.90 -52.13
N THR A 475 40.38 10.17 -52.20
CA THR A 475 41.37 10.23 -51.12
C THR A 475 41.28 11.47 -50.22
N THR A 476 41.93 11.35 -49.04
CA THR A 476 42.66 12.38 -48.25
C THR A 476 41.98 13.28 -47.19
N ARG A 477 42.60 13.19 -46.00
CA ARG A 477 42.92 14.20 -44.95
C ARG A 477 41.90 14.53 -43.84
N CYS A 478 42.27 14.09 -42.63
CA CYS A 478 41.94 14.69 -41.34
C CYS A 478 42.26 16.20 -41.33
N ARG A 479 41.29 17.00 -40.87
CA ARG A 479 41.57 18.27 -40.20
C ARG A 479 40.65 18.42 -39.00
N ASP A 480 41.32 18.52 -37.86
CA ASP A 480 40.84 18.86 -36.54
C ASP A 480 40.43 20.34 -36.53
N GLN A 481 39.19 20.66 -36.14
CA GLN A 481 38.81 22.01 -35.72
C GLN A 481 37.79 21.95 -34.59
N SER A 482 38.32 22.20 -33.39
CA SER A 482 37.60 22.59 -32.19
C SER A 482 36.74 23.85 -32.43
N SER A 483 35.45 23.78 -32.14
CA SER A 483 34.67 24.99 -31.85
C SER A 483 33.61 24.70 -30.79
N LYS A 484 33.81 25.36 -29.64
CA LYS A 484 32.97 25.41 -28.45
C LYS A 484 31.49 25.63 -28.79
N SER A 485 30.63 24.64 -28.57
CA SER A 485 29.17 24.82 -28.58
C SER A 485 28.67 25.02 -27.13
N ARG A 486 28.32 26.26 -26.80
CA ARG A 486 27.51 26.59 -25.62
C ARG A 486 26.13 25.94 -25.82
N LEU A 487 25.85 24.87 -25.09
CA LEU A 487 24.53 24.25 -25.01
C LEU A 487 23.57 25.18 -24.27
N ARG A 488 22.75 25.93 -25.03
CA ARG A 488 21.50 26.49 -24.53
C ARG A 488 20.44 25.39 -24.59
N PHE A 489 20.16 24.77 -23.44
CA PHE A 489 19.05 23.82 -23.33
C PHE A 489 17.73 24.57 -23.18
N ILE A 490 16.88 24.48 -24.20
CA ILE A 490 15.51 25.00 -24.18
C ILE A 490 14.66 24.04 -23.34
N HIS A 491 14.17 24.50 -22.18
CA HIS A 491 13.12 23.85 -21.40
C HIS A 491 11.82 23.76 -22.22
N LYS A 492 11.56 22.63 -22.87
CA LYS A 492 10.27 22.33 -23.49
C LYS A 492 9.83 20.89 -23.19
N SER A 493 9.16 20.71 -22.04
CA SER A 493 7.94 19.89 -21.90
C SER A 493 7.45 19.92 -20.45
N ARG A 494 6.56 20.89 -20.13
CA ARG A 494 5.68 20.87 -18.94
C ARG A 494 4.32 20.30 -19.35
N ARG A 495 4.26 19.06 -19.82
CA ARG A 495 3.02 18.45 -20.34
C ARG A 495 2.80 17.10 -19.69
N ILE A 496 1.66 16.94 -19.03
CA ILE A 496 1.07 15.62 -18.73
C ILE A 496 0.16 15.29 -19.90
N ILE A 497 0.33 14.10 -20.46
CA ILE A 497 -0.56 13.52 -21.46
C ILE A 497 -1.01 12.19 -20.87
N LEU A 498 -2.26 12.11 -20.39
CA LEU A 498 -2.86 10.87 -19.93
C LEU A 498 -3.87 10.41 -21.00
N PRO A 499 -3.83 9.14 -21.44
CA PRO A 499 -4.87 8.61 -22.34
C PRO A 499 -6.18 8.49 -21.55
N PHE A 500 -7.25 9.09 -22.10
CA PHE A 500 -8.63 8.90 -21.66
C PHE A 500 -9.17 7.56 -22.16
#